data_AF-A0A2U3LMN7-F1
#
_entry.id   AF-A0A2U3LMN7-F1
#
_cell.length_a   1.000
_cell.length_b   1.000
_cell.length_c   1.000
_cell.angle_alpha   90.00
_cell.angle_beta   90.00
_cell.angle_gamma   90.00
#
_symmetry.space_group_name_H-M   'P 1'
#
loop_
_entity.id
_entity.type
_entity.pdbx_description
1 polymer ?
#
loop_
_entity_poly.entity_id
_entity_poly.type
_entity_poly.pdbx_seq_one_letter_code
_entity_poly.pdbx_strand_id
1 'polypeptide(L)'
;MPQSETVVSVCNVYIDGYNFYYSISKRNLELGWCDFWALSDWLVKRAFPGAKVGAVKYFTAPVRNLEINPGEAQRQQLWLDALKFGTMDRVLVIKGYYDQPDDKPRVEKQTDTNLAISMVRDAIMSSRDPRHGSYAGRDPFSPCDEVLLISGDSDSLPAAEMVGNYGKRVAIFRPIGKSEGKNPVHPKIRIFDITEEDLRLRRLPERIPGPGGTEITWSHYLDLKSTSTTASPDFDRECFTKCQAEATKSVDQDTKVGCIVVNRKREILVRNHNTLPRGVQALPISRLSRPDKYDWIEHAERNAIYDAARTGIALRGCTMYVELMPCVDCARGIIQSDIKEVVVSQERMRDYSNSVYREQHIFAEALLREAGVSVRMG
;
A
#
# COMPACT_ATOMS: atom_id res chain seq x y z
N MET A 1 -29.52 33.89 38.66
CA MET A 1 -29.88 32.60 38.04
C MET A 1 -28.59 31.89 37.68
N PRO A 2 -28.35 30.66 38.11
CA PRO A 2 -27.18 29.92 37.64
C PRO A 2 -27.37 29.67 36.14
N GLN A 3 -26.36 30.04 35.34
CA GLN A 3 -26.31 29.66 33.93
C GLN A 3 -26.42 28.14 33.87
N SER A 4 -27.44 27.61 33.20
CA SER A 4 -27.52 26.17 32.96
C SER A 4 -26.27 25.78 32.17
N GLU A 5 -25.37 25.01 32.78
CA GLU A 5 -24.29 24.36 32.06
C GLU A 5 -24.92 23.55 30.93
N THR A 6 -24.76 24.03 29.69
CA THR A 6 -25.14 23.25 28.51
C THR A 6 -24.25 22.01 28.50
N VAL A 7 -24.82 20.89 28.91
CA VAL A 7 -24.15 19.59 28.90
C VAL A 7 -23.76 19.29 27.45
N VAL A 8 -22.45 19.29 27.20
CA VAL A 8 -21.90 19.00 25.87
C VAL A 8 -22.00 17.50 25.63
N SER A 9 -22.80 17.12 24.64
CA SER A 9 -22.99 15.72 24.23
C SER A 9 -21.68 15.07 23.77
N VAL A 10 -21.51 13.80 24.09
CA VAL A 10 -20.32 13.01 23.73
C VAL A 10 -20.66 11.95 22.69
N CYS A 11 -19.96 11.98 21.55
CA CYS A 11 -20.10 11.00 20.50
C CYS A 11 -18.88 10.07 20.41
N ASN A 12 -19.10 8.76 20.49
CA ASN A 12 -18.07 7.78 20.19
C ASN A 12 -18.12 7.35 18.72
N VAL A 13 -16.95 7.13 18.14
CA VAL A 13 -16.77 6.76 16.74
C VAL A 13 -16.20 5.35 16.62
N TYR A 14 -16.83 4.53 15.78
CA TYR A 14 -16.48 3.13 15.50
C TYR A 14 -16.16 3.01 14.02
N ILE A 15 -14.94 2.59 13.70
CA ILE A 15 -14.43 2.52 12.31
C ILE A 15 -14.17 1.06 11.97
N ASP A 16 -14.95 0.54 11.04
CA ASP A 16 -14.71 -0.75 10.39
C ASP A 16 -13.54 -0.60 9.42
N GLY A 17 -12.36 -1.06 9.83
CA GLY A 17 -11.14 -0.88 9.06
C GLY A 17 -11.10 -1.67 7.77
N TYR A 18 -11.68 -2.87 7.74
CA TYR A 18 -11.74 -3.67 6.52
C TYR A 18 -12.60 -2.95 5.46
N ASN A 19 -13.82 -2.57 5.83
CA ASN A 19 -14.74 -1.93 4.91
C ASN A 19 -14.24 -0.55 4.44
N PHE A 20 -13.66 0.23 5.35
CA PHE A 20 -13.02 1.51 5.03
C PHE A 20 -11.88 1.34 4.01
N TYR A 21 -10.88 0.50 4.32
CA TYR A 21 -9.72 0.32 3.43
C TYR A 21 -10.07 -0.39 2.13
N TYR A 22 -11.00 -1.34 2.14
CA TYR A 22 -11.46 -2.00 0.92
C TYR A 22 -12.01 -0.98 -0.09
N SER A 23 -12.79 -0.01 0.38
CA SER A 23 -13.39 1.05 -0.46
C SER A 23 -12.35 1.96 -1.13
N ILE A 24 -11.24 2.21 -0.43
CA ILE A 24 -10.14 3.08 -0.88
C ILE A 24 -9.15 2.32 -1.76
N SER A 25 -8.90 1.05 -1.45
CA SER A 25 -7.84 0.23 -2.07
C SER A 25 -7.95 0.12 -3.59
N LYS A 26 -9.18 0.21 -4.12
CA LYS A 26 -9.53 0.11 -5.55
C LYS A 26 -9.64 1.47 -6.25
N ARG A 27 -9.44 2.58 -5.53
CA ARG A 27 -9.63 3.95 -6.03
C ARG A 27 -8.30 4.71 -5.91
N ASN A 28 -8.28 5.77 -5.10
CA ASN A 28 -7.10 6.54 -4.81
C ASN A 28 -6.55 6.15 -3.44
N LEU A 29 -5.42 5.44 -3.44
CA LEU A 29 -4.78 4.95 -2.23
C LEU A 29 -4.35 6.06 -1.26
N GLU A 30 -4.06 7.26 -1.76
CA GLU A 30 -3.69 8.39 -0.91
C GLU A 30 -4.81 8.81 0.05
N LEU A 31 -6.06 8.52 -0.30
CA LEU A 31 -7.21 8.77 0.58
C LEU A 31 -7.18 7.86 1.82
N GLY A 32 -6.40 6.78 1.78
CA GLY A 32 -6.18 5.87 2.90
C GLY A 32 -5.17 6.38 3.92
N TRP A 33 -4.41 7.45 3.61
CA TRP A 33 -3.52 8.12 4.58
C TRP A 33 -4.30 9.10 5.45
N CYS A 34 -5.37 8.60 6.08
CA CYS A 34 -6.37 9.41 6.75
C CYS A 34 -6.07 9.60 8.24
N ASP A 35 -6.19 10.83 8.73
CA ASP A 35 -6.21 11.10 10.17
C ASP A 35 -7.61 10.77 10.70
N PHE A 36 -7.78 9.59 11.28
CA PHE A 36 -9.08 9.17 11.82
C PHE A 36 -9.57 10.03 12.98
N TRP A 37 -8.69 10.72 13.70
CA TRP A 37 -9.14 11.67 14.72
C TRP A 37 -9.75 12.91 14.07
N ALA A 38 -9.05 13.52 13.12
CA ALA A 38 -9.53 14.69 12.40
C ALA A 38 -10.80 14.39 11.57
N LEU A 39 -10.85 13.22 10.92
CA LEU A 39 -12.04 12.77 10.21
C LEU A 39 -13.21 12.60 11.18
N SER A 40 -13.00 11.93 12.32
CA SER A 40 -14.04 11.71 13.33
C SER A 40 -14.61 13.03 13.85
N ASP A 41 -13.76 14.00 14.20
CA ASP A 41 -14.20 15.32 14.66
C ASP A 41 -15.07 16.05 13.62
N TRP A 42 -14.68 15.98 12.35
CA TRP A 42 -15.46 16.55 11.25
C TRP A 42 -16.82 15.87 11.07
N LEU A 43 -16.85 14.53 11.02
CA LEU A 43 -18.09 13.78 10.80
C LEU A 43 -19.05 13.88 11.99
N VAL A 44 -18.53 13.91 13.23
CA VAL A 44 -19.33 14.15 14.45
C VAL A 44 -20.00 15.51 14.39
N LYS A 45 -19.26 16.59 14.05
CA LYS A 45 -19.85 17.93 13.91
C LYS A 45 -20.93 17.99 12.84
N ARG A 46 -20.77 17.22 11.75
CA ARG A 46 -21.74 17.13 10.66
C ARG A 46 -23.03 16.39 11.05
N ALA A 47 -22.91 15.29 11.80
CA ALA A 47 -24.05 14.48 12.20
C ALA A 47 -24.75 14.99 13.47
N PHE A 48 -23.97 15.52 14.42
CA PHE A 48 -24.39 15.91 15.76
C PHE A 48 -23.83 17.30 16.11
N PRO A 49 -24.43 18.39 15.59
CA PRO A 49 -23.99 19.74 15.91
C PRO A 49 -23.92 19.99 17.41
N GLY A 50 -22.77 20.48 17.89
CA GLY A 50 -22.50 20.75 19.31
C GLY A 50 -21.98 19.56 20.12
N ALA A 51 -21.94 18.35 19.55
CA ALA A 51 -21.30 17.20 20.20
C ALA A 51 -19.77 17.27 20.07
N LYS A 52 -19.07 16.68 21.04
CA LYS A 52 -17.61 16.46 21.00
C LYS A 52 -17.29 14.99 20.78
N VAL A 53 -16.14 14.71 20.19
CA VAL A 53 -15.61 13.33 20.08
C VAL A 53 -15.24 12.83 21.48
N GLY A 54 -15.78 11.68 21.85
CA GLY A 54 -15.42 10.93 23.07
C GLY A 54 -14.23 10.02 22.79
N ALA A 55 -14.51 8.87 22.16
CA ALA A 55 -13.49 7.91 21.73
C ALA A 55 -13.55 7.68 20.22
N VAL A 56 -12.39 7.39 19.61
CA VAL A 56 -12.29 6.91 18.22
C VAL A 56 -11.70 5.51 18.25
N LYS A 57 -12.48 4.53 17.81
CA LYS A 57 -12.15 3.10 17.88
C LYS A 57 -12.03 2.54 16.46
N TYR A 58 -10.83 2.10 16.11
CA TYR A 58 -10.50 1.52 14.81
C TYR A 58 -10.37 0.01 14.92
N PHE A 59 -11.25 -0.73 14.25
CA PHE A 59 -11.30 -2.19 14.28
C PHE A 59 -10.59 -2.77 13.06
N THR A 60 -9.64 -3.66 13.29
CA THR A 60 -8.87 -4.30 12.21
C THR A 60 -8.28 -5.64 12.65
N ALA A 61 -7.93 -6.52 11.72
CA ALA A 61 -7.17 -7.72 12.01
C ALA A 61 -5.70 -7.56 11.58
N PRO A 62 -4.72 -7.84 12.46
CA PRO A 62 -3.31 -7.77 12.09
C PRO A 62 -2.93 -8.96 11.20
N VAL A 63 -2.31 -8.68 10.05
CA VAL A 63 -1.69 -9.66 9.15
C VAL A 63 -0.41 -10.14 9.83
N ARG A 64 -0.50 -11.24 10.58
CA ARG A 64 0.65 -11.88 11.25
C ARG A 64 0.85 -13.26 10.66
N ASN A 65 2.03 -13.52 10.07
CA ASN A 65 2.42 -14.83 9.52
C ASN A 65 1.45 -15.41 8.46
N LEU A 66 0.58 -14.56 7.91
CA LEU A 66 -0.45 -14.91 6.93
C LEU A 66 -0.39 -13.96 5.74
N GLU A 67 0.79 -13.39 5.43
CA GLU A 67 0.97 -12.46 4.33
C GLU A 67 0.56 -13.12 3.01
N ILE A 68 -0.37 -12.48 2.27
CA ILE A 68 -0.71 -12.92 0.92
C ILE A 68 0.29 -12.33 -0.08
N ASN A 69 0.67 -11.07 0.13
CA ASN A 69 1.66 -10.37 -0.66
C ASN A 69 2.87 -10.04 0.22
N PRO A 70 4.11 -10.19 -0.28
CA PRO A 70 5.31 -9.84 0.49
C PRO A 70 5.24 -8.44 1.13
N GLY A 71 5.62 -8.32 2.40
CA GLY A 71 5.68 -7.04 3.10
C GLY A 71 4.32 -6.46 3.52
N GLU A 72 3.24 -7.22 3.38
CA GLU A 72 1.90 -6.80 3.81
C GLU A 72 1.82 -6.50 5.30
N ALA A 73 2.42 -7.35 6.13
CA ALA A 73 2.50 -7.13 7.56
C ALA A 73 3.30 -5.86 7.87
N GLN A 74 4.41 -5.62 7.15
CA GLN A 74 5.23 -4.42 7.32
C GLN A 74 4.45 -3.15 6.93
N ARG A 75 3.71 -3.17 5.82
CA ARG A 75 2.84 -2.05 5.42
C ARG A 75 1.77 -1.76 6.44
N GLN A 76 1.10 -2.81 6.92
CA GLN A 76 0.05 -2.65 7.91
C GLN A 76 0.61 -2.11 9.22
N GLN A 77 1.77 -2.60 9.65
CA GLN A 77 2.45 -2.09 10.84
C GLN A 77 2.82 -0.62 10.68
N LEU A 78 3.40 -0.22 9.53
CA LEU A 78 3.72 1.17 9.23
C LEU A 78 2.48 2.07 9.26
N TRP A 79 1.35 1.59 8.71
CA TRP A 79 0.07 2.30 8.80
C TRP A 79 -0.42 2.44 10.25
N LEU A 80 -0.38 1.37 11.03
CA LEU A 80 -0.81 1.40 12.44
C LEU A 80 0.07 2.33 13.28
N ASP A 81 1.37 2.38 13.00
CA ASP A 81 2.29 3.32 13.64
C ASP A 81 1.99 4.75 13.19
N ALA A 82 1.78 5.00 11.89
CA ALA A 82 1.38 6.32 11.39
C ALA A 82 0.10 6.82 12.07
N LEU A 83 -0.90 5.96 12.20
CA LEU A 83 -2.14 6.28 12.89
C LEU A 83 -1.90 6.57 14.37
N LYS A 84 -1.11 5.74 15.05
CA LYS A 84 -0.77 5.93 16.46
C LYS A 84 -0.04 7.25 16.69
N PHE A 85 1.10 7.46 16.03
CA PHE A 85 1.94 8.63 16.29
C PHE A 85 1.34 9.91 15.70
N GLY A 86 0.77 9.83 14.49
CA GLY A 86 0.16 10.97 13.82
C GLY A 86 -1.08 11.51 14.52
N THR A 87 -1.83 10.64 15.20
CA THR A 87 -2.98 11.07 16.01
C THR A 87 -2.63 11.29 17.48
N MET A 88 -1.37 11.14 17.89
CA MET A 88 -0.91 11.20 19.29
C MET A 88 -1.64 10.19 20.20
N ASP A 89 -1.79 8.96 19.72
CA ASP A 89 -2.42 7.82 20.40
C ASP A 89 -3.91 8.04 20.76
N ARG A 90 -4.56 9.01 20.11
CA ARG A 90 -5.99 9.32 20.30
C ARG A 90 -6.93 8.34 19.63
N VAL A 91 -6.44 7.54 18.68
CA VAL A 91 -7.21 6.51 18.00
C VAL A 91 -6.88 5.14 18.58
N LEU A 92 -7.88 4.50 19.18
CA LEU A 92 -7.73 3.20 19.80
C LEU A 92 -7.86 2.08 18.75
N VAL A 93 -6.82 1.28 18.60
CA VAL A 93 -6.82 0.12 17.68
C VAL A 93 -7.30 -1.14 18.41
N ILE A 94 -8.45 -1.66 18.01
CA ILE A 94 -9.03 -2.89 18.53
C ILE A 94 -8.80 -4.02 17.52
N LYS A 95 -8.08 -5.05 17.96
CA LYS A 95 -7.58 -6.12 17.09
C LYS A 95 -8.50 -7.33 17.11
N GLY A 96 -8.97 -7.73 15.94
CA GLY A 96 -9.43 -9.11 15.69
C GLY A 96 -8.23 -10.01 15.37
N TYR A 97 -8.48 -11.06 14.58
CA TYR A 97 -7.42 -11.91 14.05
C TYR A 97 -7.76 -12.42 12.65
N TYR A 98 -6.74 -12.86 11.91
CA TYR A 98 -6.95 -13.62 10.69
C TYR A 98 -6.89 -15.12 11.02
N ASP A 99 -7.85 -15.85 10.48
CA ASP A 99 -7.87 -17.30 10.49
C ASP A 99 -7.67 -17.81 9.07
N GLN A 100 -6.84 -18.84 8.88
CA GLN A 100 -6.66 -19.48 7.58
C GLN A 100 -6.88 -20.99 7.74
N PRO A 101 -8.14 -21.44 7.60
CA PRO A 101 -8.44 -22.86 7.51
C PRO A 101 -7.74 -23.47 6.29
N ASP A 102 -7.35 -24.74 6.39
CA ASP A 102 -6.74 -25.48 5.28
C ASP A 102 -7.56 -25.30 3.99
N ASP A 103 -6.85 -25.07 2.88
CA ASP A 103 -7.39 -24.86 1.52
C ASP A 103 -8.28 -23.61 1.29
N LYS A 104 -8.40 -22.70 2.26
CA LYS A 104 -9.19 -21.46 2.09
C LYS A 104 -8.32 -20.19 2.18
N PRO A 105 -8.72 -19.09 1.50
CA PRO A 105 -8.14 -17.78 1.75
C PRO A 105 -8.31 -17.40 3.22
N ARG A 106 -7.33 -16.70 3.79
CA ARG A 106 -7.47 -16.18 5.15
C ARG A 106 -8.71 -15.29 5.27
N VAL A 107 -9.41 -15.40 6.39
CA VAL A 107 -10.63 -14.65 6.67
C VAL A 107 -10.44 -13.84 7.94
N GLU A 108 -10.86 -12.59 7.90
CA GLU A 108 -10.90 -11.73 9.07
C GLU A 108 -11.94 -12.25 10.08
N LYS A 109 -11.57 -12.32 11.34
CA LYS A 109 -12.41 -12.82 12.44
C LYS A 109 -12.47 -11.81 13.58
N GLN A 110 -13.60 -11.86 14.28
CA GLN A 110 -13.92 -11.08 15.49
C GLN A 110 -14.01 -9.56 15.34
N THR A 111 -13.60 -8.93 14.24
CA THR A 111 -13.64 -7.46 14.13
C THR A 111 -15.07 -6.93 14.12
N ASP A 112 -15.97 -7.48 13.31
CA ASP A 112 -17.39 -7.10 13.30
C ASP A 112 -18.06 -7.38 14.65
N THR A 113 -17.74 -8.52 15.26
CA THR A 113 -18.26 -8.91 16.57
C THR A 113 -17.78 -7.95 17.67
N ASN A 114 -16.49 -7.61 17.68
CA ASN A 114 -15.90 -6.68 18.63
C ASN A 114 -16.45 -5.26 18.42
N LEU A 115 -16.67 -4.85 17.18
CA LEU A 115 -17.29 -3.57 16.83
C LEU A 115 -18.72 -3.49 17.38
N ALA A 116 -19.55 -4.49 17.09
CA ALA A 116 -20.92 -4.56 17.58
C ALA A 116 -20.99 -4.56 19.11
N ILE A 117 -20.18 -5.39 19.78
CA ILE A 117 -20.12 -5.46 21.24
C ILE A 117 -19.69 -4.12 21.83
N SER A 118 -18.63 -3.50 21.30
CA SER A 118 -18.12 -2.23 21.81
C SER A 118 -19.15 -1.12 21.67
N MET A 119 -19.81 -1.03 20.51
CA MET A 119 -20.83 -0.03 20.22
C MET A 119 -22.03 -0.14 21.16
N VAL A 120 -22.58 -1.35 21.35
CA VAL A 120 -23.71 -1.60 22.25
C VAL A 120 -23.32 -1.35 23.70
N ARG A 121 -22.15 -1.85 24.13
CA ARG A 121 -21.61 -1.66 25.48
C ARG A 121 -21.51 -0.19 25.82
N ASP A 122 -20.75 0.57 25.02
CA ASP A 122 -20.45 2.00 25.19
C ASP A 122 -21.69 2.89 25.19
N ALA A 123 -22.74 2.50 24.47
CA ALA A 123 -23.99 3.24 24.40
C ALA A 123 -24.92 2.98 25.60
N ILE A 124 -24.98 1.75 26.09
CA ILE A 124 -26.04 1.31 27.02
C ILE A 124 -25.54 1.21 28.46
N MET A 125 -24.28 0.82 28.66
CA MET A 125 -23.75 0.66 30.02
C MET A 125 -23.56 2.03 30.69
N SER A 126 -23.73 2.05 32.01
CA SER A 126 -23.50 3.24 32.83
C SER A 126 -22.02 3.36 33.19
N SER A 127 -21.54 4.60 33.37
CA SER A 127 -20.21 4.87 33.94
C SER A 127 -20.01 4.30 35.34
N ARG A 128 -21.10 3.95 36.05
CA ARG A 128 -21.09 3.36 37.39
C ARG A 128 -21.23 1.84 37.39
N ASP A 129 -21.20 1.18 36.22
CA ASP A 129 -21.38 -0.26 36.14
C ASP A 129 -20.17 -1.00 36.76
N PRO A 130 -20.37 -1.84 37.80
CA PRO A 130 -19.28 -2.52 38.49
C PRO A 130 -18.55 -3.54 37.62
N ARG A 131 -19.13 -3.94 36.48
CA ARG A 131 -18.53 -4.89 35.52
C ARG A 131 -17.54 -4.21 34.57
N HIS A 132 -17.26 -2.92 34.76
CA HIS A 132 -16.29 -2.15 33.97
C HIS A 132 -14.97 -2.93 33.77
N GLY A 133 -14.39 -3.47 34.85
CA GLY A 133 -13.12 -4.21 34.77
C GLY A 133 -13.22 -5.54 34.00
N SER A 134 -14.39 -6.17 33.96
CA SER A 134 -14.59 -7.47 33.31
C SER A 134 -14.71 -7.37 31.79
N TYR A 135 -15.20 -6.24 31.28
CA TYR A 135 -15.37 -5.99 29.84
C TYR A 135 -14.32 -5.05 29.24
N ALA A 136 -13.43 -4.49 30.06
CA ALA A 136 -12.41 -3.55 29.59
C ALA A 136 -11.36 -4.20 28.69
N GLY A 137 -11.02 -5.49 28.84
CA GLY A 137 -9.99 -6.11 27.99
C GLY A 137 -8.76 -5.19 27.80
N ARG A 138 -8.51 -4.74 26.55
CA ARG A 138 -7.53 -3.67 26.23
C ARG A 138 -8.18 -2.33 25.81
N ASP A 139 -9.51 -2.24 25.76
CA ASP A 139 -10.28 -1.09 25.29
C ASP A 139 -11.00 -0.40 26.46
N PRO A 140 -10.63 0.85 26.83
CA PRO A 140 -11.37 1.60 27.82
C PRO A 140 -12.81 1.86 27.35
N PHE A 141 -13.76 1.45 28.18
CA PHE A 141 -15.16 1.80 28.02
C PHE A 141 -15.34 3.31 28.22
N SER A 142 -16.03 3.96 27.28
CA SER A 142 -16.42 5.37 27.39
C SER A 142 -17.92 5.46 27.13
N PRO A 143 -18.76 5.79 28.12
CA PRO A 143 -20.16 6.08 27.87
C PRO A 143 -20.29 7.19 26.83
N CYS A 144 -21.34 7.11 26.01
CA CYS A 144 -21.62 8.13 25.00
C CYS A 144 -23.12 8.47 24.92
N ASP A 145 -23.39 9.67 24.43
CA ASP A 145 -24.74 10.17 24.14
C ASP A 145 -25.13 9.88 22.69
N GLU A 146 -24.14 9.86 21.80
CA GLU A 146 -24.29 9.48 20.39
C GLU A 146 -23.25 8.46 19.93
N VAL A 147 -23.61 7.74 18.88
CA VAL A 147 -22.74 6.79 18.18
C VAL A 147 -22.57 7.22 16.73
N LEU A 148 -21.34 7.21 16.26
CA LEU A 148 -21.00 7.33 14.84
C LEU A 148 -20.31 6.04 14.38
N LEU A 149 -20.87 5.39 13.37
CA LEU A 149 -20.32 4.20 12.74
C LEU A 149 -19.79 4.56 11.35
N ILE A 150 -18.55 4.24 11.05
CA ILE A 150 -17.99 4.27 9.70
C ILE A 150 -17.93 2.83 9.19
N SER A 151 -18.96 2.42 8.44
CA SER A 151 -19.00 1.16 7.72
C SER A 151 -20.05 1.24 6.61
N GLY A 152 -19.79 0.59 5.50
CA GLY A 152 -20.75 0.30 4.44
C GLY A 152 -21.17 -1.17 4.43
N ASP A 153 -21.01 -1.88 5.55
CA ASP A 153 -21.56 -3.22 5.76
C ASP A 153 -22.88 -3.16 6.54
N SER A 154 -23.81 -4.05 6.23
CA SER A 154 -25.07 -4.19 6.94
C SER A 154 -24.98 -5.05 8.21
N ASP A 155 -23.90 -5.79 8.41
CA ASP A 155 -23.78 -6.76 9.51
C ASP A 155 -23.80 -6.09 10.91
N SER A 156 -23.43 -4.82 10.99
CA SER A 156 -23.47 -4.02 12.22
C SER A 156 -24.81 -3.29 12.44
N LEU A 157 -25.75 -3.33 11.49
CA LEU A 157 -27.05 -2.68 11.62
C LEU A 157 -27.86 -3.18 12.82
N PRO A 158 -27.95 -4.49 13.14
CA PRO A 158 -28.69 -4.94 14.32
C PRO A 158 -28.16 -4.33 15.62
N ALA A 159 -26.85 -4.13 15.72
CA ALA A 159 -26.23 -3.49 16.87
C ALA A 159 -26.55 -1.98 16.91
N ALA A 160 -26.53 -1.30 15.76
CA ALA A 160 -26.92 0.11 15.64
C ALA A 160 -28.41 0.32 15.98
N GLU A 161 -29.28 -0.58 15.55
CA GLU A 161 -30.71 -0.60 15.89
C GLU A 161 -30.94 -0.83 17.37
N MET A 162 -30.20 -1.75 17.99
CA MET A 162 -30.22 -1.92 19.45
C MET A 162 -29.85 -0.63 20.18
N VAL A 163 -28.77 0.04 19.78
CA VAL A 163 -28.37 1.34 20.35
C VAL A 163 -29.49 2.39 20.17
N GLY A 164 -30.11 2.44 19.00
CA GLY A 164 -31.25 3.31 18.70
C GLY A 164 -32.47 3.02 19.59
N ASN A 165 -32.78 1.75 19.85
CA ASN A 165 -33.87 1.31 20.73
C ASN A 165 -33.66 1.73 22.19
N TYR A 166 -32.40 1.89 22.63
CA TYR A 166 -32.05 2.48 23.92
C TYR A 166 -32.05 4.03 23.91
N GLY A 167 -32.58 4.64 22.85
CA GLY A 167 -32.86 6.07 22.75
C GLY A 167 -31.68 6.93 22.25
N LYS A 168 -30.51 6.32 22.03
CA LYS A 168 -29.30 6.99 21.56
C LYS A 168 -29.42 7.36 20.08
N ARG A 169 -28.79 8.46 19.67
CA ARG A 169 -28.72 8.86 18.26
C ARG A 169 -27.56 8.15 17.58
N VAL A 170 -27.78 7.63 16.39
CA VAL A 170 -26.76 6.90 15.62
C VAL A 170 -26.62 7.53 14.24
N ALA A 171 -25.38 7.76 13.83
CA ALA A 171 -25.03 8.17 12.49
C ALA A 171 -24.16 7.12 11.84
N ILE A 172 -24.51 6.67 10.64
CA ILE A 172 -23.74 5.71 9.86
C ILE A 172 -23.17 6.44 8.65
N PHE A 173 -21.86 6.41 8.50
CA PHE A 173 -21.13 7.01 7.39
C PHE A 173 -20.59 5.92 6.49
N ARG A 174 -21.10 5.87 5.26
CA ARG A 174 -20.66 4.91 4.25
C ARG A 174 -19.32 5.39 3.66
N PRO A 175 -18.30 4.52 3.58
CA PRO A 175 -17.06 4.83 2.88
C PRO A 175 -17.29 5.12 1.39
N ILE A 176 -16.35 5.85 0.76
CA ILE A 176 -16.48 6.29 -0.64
C ILE A 176 -16.75 5.11 -1.58
N GLY A 177 -17.75 5.27 -2.45
CA GLY A 177 -18.03 4.29 -3.48
C GLY A 177 -18.89 3.11 -3.03
N LYS A 178 -19.37 3.12 -1.79
CA LYS A 178 -20.44 2.26 -1.29
C LYS A 178 -21.76 3.02 -1.38
N SER A 179 -22.46 2.93 -2.50
CA SER A 179 -23.77 3.57 -2.70
C SER A 179 -24.95 2.65 -2.36
N GLU A 180 -24.71 1.34 -2.22
CA GLU A 180 -25.75 0.32 -2.10
C GLU A 180 -25.67 -0.45 -0.78
N GLY A 181 -26.80 -0.61 -0.12
CA GLY A 181 -26.96 -1.33 1.15
C GLY A 181 -28.38 -1.22 1.68
N LYS A 182 -28.76 -2.12 2.60
CA LYS A 182 -30.03 -2.00 3.32
C LYS A 182 -29.99 -0.76 4.20
N ASN A 183 -30.92 0.17 3.99
CA ASN A 183 -31.09 1.29 4.90
C ASN A 183 -31.92 0.81 6.11
N PRO A 184 -31.44 1.02 7.35
CA PRO A 184 -32.22 0.70 8.53
C PRO A 184 -33.43 1.63 8.58
N VAL A 185 -34.59 1.08 8.93
CA VAL A 185 -35.82 1.85 9.14
C VAL A 185 -35.95 2.10 10.64
N HIS A 186 -35.09 2.98 11.17
CA HIS A 186 -35.10 3.33 12.60
C HIS A 186 -35.03 4.86 12.79
N PRO A 187 -35.93 5.48 13.56
CA PRO A 187 -36.06 6.95 13.65
C PRO A 187 -34.84 7.65 14.27
N LYS A 188 -34.01 6.91 15.02
CA LYS A 188 -32.78 7.44 15.63
C LYS A 188 -31.51 7.22 14.79
N ILE A 189 -31.61 6.52 13.65
CA ILE A 189 -30.46 6.22 12.78
C ILE A 189 -30.52 7.10 11.55
N ARG A 190 -29.40 7.75 11.21
CA ARG A 190 -29.22 8.52 9.97
C ARG A 190 -28.02 7.99 9.20
N ILE A 191 -28.13 7.94 7.88
CA ILE A 191 -27.04 7.54 6.99
C ILE A 191 -26.49 8.77 6.27
N PHE A 192 -25.17 8.80 6.12
CA PHE A 192 -24.41 9.79 5.38
C PHE A 192 -23.36 9.10 4.51
N ASP A 193 -22.80 9.83 3.55
CA ASP A 193 -21.68 9.38 2.72
C ASP A 193 -20.42 10.16 3.05
N ILE A 194 -19.29 9.46 3.19
CA ILE A 194 -17.98 10.09 3.22
C ILE A 194 -17.63 10.47 1.79
N THR A 195 -17.24 11.74 1.59
CA THR A 195 -16.82 12.26 0.30
C THR A 195 -15.30 12.18 0.15
N GLU A 196 -14.82 12.31 -1.09
CA GLU A 196 -13.37 12.40 -1.34
C GLU A 196 -12.75 13.65 -0.69
N GLU A 197 -13.49 14.76 -0.65
CA GLU A 197 -13.06 15.98 0.01
C GLU A 197 -12.92 15.81 1.53
N ASP A 198 -13.86 15.08 2.16
CA ASP A 198 -13.76 14.73 3.58
C ASP A 198 -12.43 14.04 3.89
N LEU A 199 -11.99 13.10 3.05
CA LEU A 199 -10.72 12.38 3.24
C LEU A 199 -9.50 13.22 2.88
N ARG A 200 -9.51 13.94 1.75
CA ARG A 200 -8.36 14.77 1.30
C ARG A 200 -7.97 15.83 2.30
N LEU A 201 -8.95 16.45 2.95
CA LEU A 201 -8.72 17.51 3.94
C LEU A 201 -8.35 16.98 5.34
N ARG A 202 -8.52 15.68 5.59
CA ARG A 202 -8.23 15.03 6.89
C ARG A 202 -7.21 13.91 6.70
N ARG A 203 -6.12 14.25 6.03
CA ARG A 203 -4.96 13.37 5.86
C ARG A 203 -3.99 13.53 7.03
N LEU A 204 -3.33 12.45 7.37
CA LEU A 204 -2.12 12.51 8.17
C LEU A 204 -1.04 13.30 7.41
N PRO A 205 -0.11 13.97 8.11
CA PRO A 205 0.99 14.66 7.46
C PRO A 205 1.88 13.68 6.70
N GLU A 206 2.62 14.18 5.70
CA GLU A 206 3.58 13.37 4.92
C GLU A 206 4.67 12.74 5.80
N ARG A 207 5.07 13.45 6.86
CA ARG A 207 6.10 13.03 7.81
C ARG A 207 5.54 13.02 9.22
N ILE A 208 5.62 11.88 9.88
CA ILE A 208 5.21 11.68 11.27
C ILE A 208 6.43 11.24 12.08
N PRO A 209 6.75 11.92 13.20
CA PRO A 209 7.76 11.45 14.13
C PRO A 209 7.37 10.08 14.72
N GLY A 210 8.19 9.07 14.49
CA GLY A 210 8.02 7.71 14.98
C GLY A 210 8.81 7.44 16.26
N PRO A 211 8.79 6.18 16.75
CA PRO A 211 9.52 5.80 17.94
C PRO A 211 11.03 5.85 17.70
N GLY A 212 11.80 6.26 18.72
CA GLY A 212 13.26 6.24 18.67
C GLY A 212 13.89 7.18 17.62
N GLY A 213 13.20 8.24 17.20
CA GLY A 213 13.70 9.18 16.20
C GLY A 213 13.54 8.75 14.74
N THR A 214 12.80 7.67 14.49
CA THR A 214 12.43 7.24 13.13
C THR A 214 11.41 8.20 12.50
N GLU A 215 11.37 8.31 11.17
CA GLU A 215 10.32 9.02 10.44
C GLU A 215 9.38 8.01 9.76
N ILE A 216 8.08 8.17 9.99
CA ILE A 216 7.03 7.43 9.28
C ILE A 216 6.52 8.32 8.16
N THR A 217 6.58 7.86 6.92
CA THR A 217 6.17 8.65 5.75
C THR A 217 5.21 7.91 4.85
N TRP A 218 4.33 8.68 4.19
CA TRP A 218 3.46 8.13 3.16
C TRP A 218 4.26 7.61 1.96
N SER A 219 5.33 8.31 1.59
CA SER A 219 6.27 7.85 0.56
C SER A 219 6.84 6.45 0.86
N HIS A 220 7.23 6.17 2.11
CA HIS A 220 7.69 4.84 2.51
C HIS A 220 6.56 3.80 2.46
N TYR A 221 5.33 4.16 2.87
CA TYR A 221 4.17 3.27 2.71
C TYR A 221 3.97 2.87 1.24
N LEU A 222 4.08 3.83 0.31
CA LEU A 222 3.98 3.58 -1.13
C LEU A 222 5.12 2.72 -1.66
N ASP A 223 6.35 2.96 -1.20
CA ASP A 223 7.50 2.16 -1.59
C ASP A 223 7.29 0.69 -1.18
N LEU A 224 6.87 0.43 0.06
CA LEU A 224 6.52 -0.93 0.54
C LEU A 224 5.36 -1.56 -0.24
N LYS A 225 4.46 -0.74 -0.78
CA LYS A 225 3.35 -1.23 -1.61
C LYS A 225 3.82 -1.58 -3.01
N SER A 226 4.68 -0.75 -3.60
CA SER A 226 5.27 -1.03 -4.91
C SER A 226 6.11 -2.31 -4.90
N THR A 227 6.93 -2.52 -3.86
CA THR A 227 7.75 -3.73 -3.71
C THR A 227 6.93 -4.99 -3.46
N SER A 228 5.73 -4.86 -2.86
CA SER A 228 4.81 -5.98 -2.64
C SER A 228 3.91 -6.31 -3.82
N THR A 229 3.80 -5.38 -4.76
CA THR A 229 3.08 -5.61 -6.01
C THR A 229 4.11 -6.18 -6.97
N THR A 230 4.49 -7.45 -6.77
CA THR A 230 5.01 -8.23 -7.90
C THR A 230 4.06 -7.97 -9.06
N ALA A 231 4.59 -7.48 -10.18
CA ALA A 231 3.77 -7.15 -11.32
C ALA A 231 2.89 -8.35 -11.67
N SER A 232 1.68 -8.08 -12.17
CA SER A 232 0.83 -9.17 -12.69
C SER A 232 1.67 -9.97 -13.68
N PRO A 233 1.66 -11.32 -13.65
CA PRO A 233 2.36 -12.15 -14.63
C PRO A 233 2.11 -11.73 -16.09
N ASP A 234 0.96 -11.10 -16.37
CA ASP A 234 0.61 -10.59 -17.69
C ASP A 234 1.41 -9.35 -18.10
N PHE A 235 1.67 -8.43 -17.16
CA PHE A 235 2.44 -7.21 -17.46
C PHE A 235 3.93 -7.50 -17.63
N ASP A 236 4.47 -8.44 -16.84
CA ASP A 236 5.84 -8.91 -17.03
C ASP A 236 6.01 -9.56 -18.40
N ARG A 237 5.06 -10.41 -18.79
CA ARG A 237 5.04 -11.02 -20.13
C ARG A 237 4.96 -9.99 -21.25
N GLU A 238 4.16 -8.94 -21.09
CA GLU A 238 4.10 -7.83 -22.05
C GLU A 238 5.46 -7.11 -22.15
N CYS A 239 6.10 -6.83 -21.00
CA CYS A 239 7.41 -6.19 -20.97
C CYS A 239 8.50 -7.07 -21.61
N PHE A 240 8.50 -8.38 -21.37
CA PHE A 240 9.44 -9.29 -22.00
C PHE A 240 9.18 -9.47 -23.49
N THR A 241 7.93 -9.46 -23.94
CA THR A 241 7.60 -9.43 -25.38
C THR A 241 8.21 -8.19 -26.04
N LYS A 242 8.18 -7.04 -25.34
CA LYS A 242 8.81 -5.81 -25.81
C LYS A 242 10.34 -5.84 -25.72
N CYS A 243 10.91 -6.50 -24.71
CA CYS A 243 12.36 -6.74 -24.65
C CYS A 243 12.81 -7.54 -25.87
N GLN A 244 12.15 -8.67 -26.15
CA GLN A 244 12.44 -9.50 -27.33
C GLN A 244 12.33 -8.70 -28.62
N ALA A 245 11.28 -7.88 -28.77
CA ALA A 245 11.11 -7.02 -29.93
C ALA A 245 12.26 -6.00 -30.09
N GLU A 246 12.75 -5.39 -29.01
CA GLU A 246 13.93 -4.53 -29.06
C GLU A 246 15.22 -5.31 -29.34
N ALA A 247 15.38 -6.50 -28.77
CA ALA A 247 16.53 -7.37 -29.00
C ALA A 247 16.72 -7.69 -30.50
N THR A 248 15.63 -7.84 -31.26
CA THR A 248 15.72 -8.08 -32.71
C THR A 248 16.49 -7.01 -33.48
N LYS A 249 16.57 -5.78 -32.95
CA LYS A 249 17.27 -4.63 -33.55
C LYS A 249 18.77 -4.63 -33.27
N SER A 250 19.25 -5.51 -32.38
CA SER A 250 20.66 -5.64 -32.04
C SER A 250 21.52 -6.04 -33.24
N VAL A 251 22.68 -5.38 -33.33
CA VAL A 251 23.72 -5.66 -34.33
C VAL A 251 24.64 -6.82 -33.90
N ASP A 252 24.55 -7.29 -32.64
CA ASP A 252 25.27 -8.49 -32.19
C ASP A 252 24.63 -9.73 -32.81
N GLN A 253 25.45 -10.58 -33.44
CA GLN A 253 24.98 -11.81 -34.09
C GLN A 253 24.87 -12.98 -33.12
N ASP A 254 25.61 -12.96 -32.00
CA ASP A 254 25.66 -14.08 -31.06
C ASP A 254 24.68 -13.90 -29.89
N THR A 255 24.52 -12.67 -29.40
CA THR A 255 23.76 -12.42 -28.16
C THR A 255 22.99 -11.12 -28.27
N LYS A 256 21.73 -11.26 -28.64
CA LYS A 256 20.78 -10.15 -28.72
C LYS A 256 20.03 -10.01 -27.40
N VAL A 257 20.07 -8.82 -26.82
CA VAL A 257 19.45 -8.51 -25.52
C VAL A 257 18.67 -7.22 -25.66
N GLY A 258 17.41 -7.25 -25.26
CA GLY A 258 16.56 -6.09 -25.08
C GLY A 258 16.41 -5.68 -23.62
N CYS A 259 16.15 -4.40 -23.43
CA CYS A 259 15.92 -3.78 -22.12
C CYS A 259 14.74 -2.81 -22.22
N ILE A 260 13.83 -2.89 -21.25
CA ILE A 260 12.70 -1.97 -21.10
C ILE A 260 12.75 -1.38 -19.69
N VAL A 261 12.58 -0.06 -19.57
CA VAL A 261 12.46 0.59 -18.26
C VAL A 261 11.07 1.18 -18.12
N VAL A 262 10.41 0.86 -17.01
CA VAL A 262 9.06 1.32 -16.69
C VAL A 262 9.06 2.15 -15.42
N ASN A 263 8.17 3.14 -15.35
CA ASN A 263 7.97 3.92 -14.13
C ASN A 263 7.01 3.20 -13.16
N ARG A 264 6.82 3.81 -11.98
CA ARG A 264 5.90 3.32 -10.94
C ARG A 264 4.43 3.24 -11.39
N LYS A 265 4.03 3.98 -12.42
CA LYS A 265 2.69 3.94 -13.04
C LYS A 265 2.57 2.86 -14.12
N ARG A 266 3.60 2.03 -14.32
CA ARG A 266 3.69 1.00 -15.37
C ARG A 266 3.69 1.57 -16.80
N GLU A 267 4.14 2.82 -16.95
CA GLU A 267 4.37 3.41 -18.26
C GLU A 267 5.80 3.12 -18.71
N ILE A 268 5.97 2.71 -19.96
CA ILE A 268 7.31 2.47 -20.54
C ILE A 268 7.97 3.81 -20.82
N LEU A 269 9.12 4.04 -20.18
CA LEU A 269 9.91 5.24 -20.35
C LEU A 269 10.98 5.06 -21.42
N VAL A 270 11.68 3.93 -21.40
CA VAL A 270 12.85 3.67 -22.25
C VAL A 270 12.77 2.27 -22.84
N ARG A 271 13.20 2.15 -24.09
CA ARG A 271 13.35 0.90 -24.82
C ARG A 271 14.72 0.86 -25.47
N ASN A 272 15.48 -0.19 -25.22
CA ASN A 272 16.83 -0.29 -25.76
C ASN A 272 17.28 -1.72 -25.98
N HIS A 273 18.44 -1.87 -26.63
CA HIS A 273 19.07 -3.15 -26.93
C HIS A 273 20.60 -2.98 -26.95
N ASN A 274 21.33 -4.10 -26.95
CA ASN A 274 22.78 -4.04 -27.07
C ASN A 274 23.18 -3.64 -28.50
N THR A 275 24.01 -2.60 -28.63
CA THR A 275 24.42 -2.06 -29.94
C THR A 275 25.69 -1.21 -29.81
N LEU A 276 26.27 -0.82 -30.95
CA LEU A 276 27.43 0.08 -30.98
C LEU A 276 27.04 1.47 -30.44
N PRO A 277 27.96 2.17 -29.75
CA PRO A 277 27.75 3.56 -29.35
C PRO A 277 27.36 4.45 -30.54
N ARG A 278 26.55 5.47 -30.27
CA ARG A 278 26.06 6.40 -31.31
C ARG A 278 27.23 7.01 -32.09
N GLY A 279 27.16 6.91 -33.41
CA GLY A 279 28.20 7.43 -34.31
C GLY A 279 29.36 6.47 -34.60
N VAL A 280 29.43 5.32 -33.92
CA VAL A 280 30.42 4.27 -34.19
C VAL A 280 29.90 3.37 -35.31
N GLN A 281 30.73 3.16 -36.33
CA GLN A 281 30.40 2.28 -37.46
C GLN A 281 30.75 0.83 -37.16
N ALA A 282 29.98 -0.08 -37.75
CA ALA A 282 30.19 -1.53 -37.67
C ALA A 282 31.43 -2.04 -38.43
N LEU A 283 32.10 -1.17 -39.20
CA LEU A 283 33.29 -1.53 -39.97
C LEU A 283 34.57 -1.17 -39.20
N PRO A 284 35.60 -2.05 -39.21
CA PRO A 284 35.60 -3.38 -39.81
C PRO A 284 34.67 -4.36 -39.09
N ILE A 285 34.13 -5.35 -39.81
CA ILE A 285 33.13 -6.30 -39.27
C ILE A 285 33.63 -7.06 -38.04
N SER A 286 34.96 -7.12 -37.83
CA SER A 286 35.58 -7.71 -36.64
C SER A 286 35.03 -7.11 -35.35
N ARG A 287 34.62 -5.83 -35.36
CA ARG A 287 33.97 -5.12 -34.24
C ARG A 287 32.68 -5.77 -33.74
N LEU A 288 32.01 -6.56 -34.58
CA LEU A 288 30.77 -7.27 -34.20
C LEU A 288 31.03 -8.73 -33.81
N SER A 289 32.27 -9.20 -33.93
CA SER A 289 32.68 -10.57 -33.64
C SER A 289 33.65 -10.63 -32.46
N ARG A 290 33.76 -11.79 -31.81
CA ARG A 290 34.71 -11.99 -30.72
C ARG A 290 36.16 -12.04 -31.27
N PRO A 291 37.16 -11.53 -30.52
CA PRO A 291 37.04 -10.95 -29.18
C PRO A 291 36.66 -9.46 -29.19
N ASP A 292 36.92 -8.74 -30.28
CA ASP A 292 36.81 -7.27 -30.36
C ASP A 292 35.46 -6.74 -29.89
N LYS A 293 34.35 -7.44 -30.19
CA LYS A 293 33.01 -6.95 -29.86
C LYS A 293 32.78 -6.58 -28.40
N TYR A 294 33.52 -7.17 -27.47
CA TYR A 294 33.42 -6.84 -26.05
C TYR A 294 33.86 -5.40 -25.74
N ASP A 295 34.75 -4.83 -26.56
CA ASP A 295 35.22 -3.45 -26.41
C ASP A 295 34.34 -2.45 -27.18
N TRP A 296 33.58 -2.92 -28.18
CA TRP A 296 32.84 -2.04 -29.10
C TRP A 296 31.34 -2.00 -28.83
N ILE A 297 30.70 -3.08 -28.38
CA ILE A 297 29.26 -3.16 -28.21
C ILE A 297 28.88 -2.77 -26.79
N GLU A 298 27.94 -1.84 -26.68
CA GLU A 298 27.36 -1.46 -25.41
C GLU A 298 26.16 -2.37 -25.06
N HIS A 299 26.01 -2.67 -23.78
CA HIS A 299 24.95 -3.50 -23.21
C HIS A 299 23.60 -2.80 -23.27
N ALA A 300 22.51 -3.57 -23.33
CA ALA A 300 21.15 -3.05 -23.42
C ALA A 300 20.78 -2.18 -22.21
N GLU A 301 21.21 -2.60 -21.03
CA GLU A 301 20.94 -1.96 -19.74
C GLU A 301 21.62 -0.59 -19.66
N ARG A 302 22.91 -0.52 -20.01
CA ARG A 302 23.65 0.75 -20.04
C ARG A 302 23.16 1.66 -21.15
N ASN A 303 22.85 1.12 -22.33
CA ASN A 303 22.22 1.91 -23.39
C ASN A 303 20.89 2.51 -22.94
N ALA A 304 20.06 1.78 -22.19
CA ALA A 304 18.82 2.33 -21.63
C ALA A 304 19.10 3.48 -20.64
N ILE A 305 20.10 3.34 -19.78
CA ILE A 305 20.51 4.38 -18.83
C ILE A 305 21.03 5.62 -19.55
N TYR A 306 21.90 5.45 -20.54
CA TYR A 306 22.47 6.56 -21.32
C TYR A 306 21.42 7.26 -22.17
N ASP A 307 20.47 6.51 -22.74
CA ASP A 307 19.39 7.12 -23.49
C ASP A 307 18.46 7.94 -22.60
N ALA A 308 18.16 7.45 -21.40
CA ALA A 308 17.39 8.20 -20.40
C ALA A 308 18.11 9.49 -20.01
N ALA A 309 19.40 9.41 -19.68
CA ALA A 309 20.22 10.56 -19.31
C ALA A 309 20.26 11.61 -20.43
N ARG A 310 20.43 11.16 -21.68
CA ARG A 310 20.46 12.03 -22.86
C ARG A 310 19.11 12.70 -23.16
N THR A 311 18.01 12.00 -22.91
CA THR A 311 16.65 12.48 -23.21
C THR A 311 15.97 13.19 -22.02
N GLY A 312 16.64 13.27 -20.87
CA GLY A 312 16.11 13.92 -19.67
C GLY A 312 15.04 13.10 -18.95
N ILE A 313 15.03 11.78 -19.13
CA ILE A 313 14.11 10.86 -18.46
C ILE A 313 14.70 10.45 -17.12
N ALA A 314 14.01 10.74 -16.03
CA ALA A 314 14.41 10.32 -14.69
C ALA A 314 14.17 8.81 -14.49
N LEU A 315 15.22 8.10 -14.06
CA LEU A 315 15.16 6.65 -13.78
C LEU A 315 14.95 6.31 -12.30
N ARG A 316 15.02 7.31 -11.41
CA ARG A 316 14.80 7.14 -9.97
C ARG A 316 13.46 6.43 -9.70
N GLY A 317 13.53 5.32 -8.98
CA GLY A 317 12.35 4.56 -8.57
C GLY A 317 11.72 3.72 -9.67
N CYS A 318 12.37 3.55 -10.82
CA CYS A 318 11.88 2.73 -11.93
C CYS A 318 12.19 1.23 -11.74
N THR A 319 11.55 0.41 -12.58
CA THR A 319 11.81 -1.02 -12.73
C THR A 319 12.43 -1.28 -14.11
N MET A 320 13.53 -2.03 -14.15
CA MET A 320 14.19 -2.47 -15.39
C MET A 320 13.83 -3.92 -15.71
N TYR A 321 13.32 -4.16 -16.90
CA TYR A 321 13.12 -5.49 -17.48
C TYR A 321 14.26 -5.79 -18.45
N VAL A 322 14.88 -6.95 -18.30
CA VAL A 322 16.00 -7.39 -19.14
C VAL A 322 15.96 -8.90 -19.35
N GLU A 323 16.38 -9.36 -20.51
CA GLU A 323 16.28 -10.78 -20.85
C GLU A 323 17.36 -11.66 -20.18
N LEU A 324 18.51 -11.07 -19.86
CA LEU A 324 19.63 -11.74 -19.17
C LEU A 324 20.00 -10.98 -17.91
N MET A 325 20.55 -11.70 -16.92
CA MET A 325 21.05 -11.06 -15.69
C MET A 325 22.12 -10.01 -16.06
N PRO A 326 22.05 -8.78 -15.51
CA PRO A 326 23.03 -7.76 -15.80
C PRO A 326 24.44 -8.17 -15.40
N CYS A 327 25.44 -7.74 -16.17
CA CYS A 327 26.83 -7.84 -15.72
C CYS A 327 27.13 -6.84 -14.58
N VAL A 328 28.28 -7.00 -13.92
CA VAL A 328 28.68 -6.16 -12.78
C VAL A 328 28.69 -4.67 -13.11
N ASP A 329 29.14 -4.29 -14.31
CA ASP A 329 29.15 -2.91 -14.76
C ASP A 329 27.74 -2.34 -14.98
N CYS A 330 26.84 -3.13 -15.55
CA CYS A 330 25.44 -2.75 -15.68
C CYS A 330 24.77 -2.62 -14.32
N ALA A 331 25.03 -3.55 -13.39
CA ALA A 331 24.54 -3.47 -12.02
C ALA A 331 24.96 -2.17 -11.32
N ARG A 332 26.24 -1.77 -11.43
CA ARG A 332 26.71 -0.47 -10.92
C ARG A 332 25.95 0.71 -11.54
N GLY A 333 25.73 0.68 -12.86
CA GLY A 333 24.95 1.71 -13.55
C GLY A 333 23.50 1.78 -13.06
N ILE A 334 22.85 0.63 -12.88
CA ILE A 334 21.47 0.50 -12.38
C ILE A 334 21.36 1.12 -10.99
N ILE A 335 22.30 0.79 -10.09
CA ILE A 335 22.35 1.32 -8.72
C ILE A 335 22.51 2.85 -8.74
N GLN A 336 23.48 3.38 -9.50
CA GLN A 336 23.73 4.82 -9.56
C GLN A 336 22.62 5.61 -10.26
N SER A 337 21.79 4.94 -11.05
CA SER A 337 20.59 5.52 -11.68
C SER A 337 19.36 5.46 -10.78
N ASP A 338 19.49 4.91 -9.57
CA ASP A 338 18.45 4.79 -8.54
C ASP A 338 17.21 3.99 -9.00
N ILE A 339 17.43 3.02 -9.88
CA ILE A 339 16.44 2.00 -10.26
C ILE A 339 16.25 1.04 -9.08
N LYS A 340 15.01 0.68 -8.77
CA LYS A 340 14.66 -0.06 -7.54
C LYS A 340 14.37 -1.53 -7.74
N GLU A 341 14.16 -1.95 -8.98
CA GLU A 341 13.87 -3.34 -9.30
C GLU A 341 14.46 -3.72 -10.66
N VAL A 342 15.02 -4.92 -10.72
CA VAL A 342 15.43 -5.60 -11.96
C VAL A 342 14.64 -6.90 -12.08
N VAL A 343 13.92 -7.04 -13.19
CA VAL A 343 13.14 -8.23 -13.54
C VAL A 343 13.82 -8.93 -14.70
N VAL A 344 14.26 -10.17 -14.46
CA VAL A 344 15.04 -10.96 -15.41
C VAL A 344 14.19 -12.08 -16.00
N SER A 345 14.26 -12.29 -17.32
CA SER A 345 13.50 -13.37 -17.97
C SER A 345 13.98 -14.75 -17.51
N GLN A 346 13.09 -15.52 -16.87
CA GLN A 346 13.43 -16.88 -16.45
C GLN A 346 13.63 -17.83 -17.64
N GLU A 347 12.84 -17.65 -18.70
CA GLU A 347 12.95 -18.41 -19.94
C GLU A 347 14.32 -18.20 -20.57
N ARG A 348 14.68 -16.94 -20.83
CA ARG A 348 15.92 -16.66 -21.54
C ARG A 348 17.17 -17.01 -20.73
N MET A 349 17.13 -16.87 -19.40
CA MET A 349 18.21 -17.33 -18.51
C MET A 349 18.41 -18.85 -18.53
N ARG A 350 17.35 -19.65 -18.74
CA ARG A 350 17.49 -21.11 -18.88
C ARG A 350 18.21 -21.49 -20.18
N ASP A 351 17.94 -20.77 -21.25
CA ASP A 351 18.56 -21.01 -22.56
C ASP A 351 19.99 -20.44 -22.66
N TYR A 352 20.44 -19.70 -21.64
CA TYR A 352 21.75 -19.07 -21.63
C TYR A 352 22.76 -19.93 -20.86
N SER A 353 23.55 -20.74 -21.58
CA SER A 353 24.58 -21.60 -20.99
C SER A 353 25.99 -21.02 -21.22
N ASN A 354 26.53 -20.31 -20.23
CA ASN A 354 27.95 -19.96 -20.19
C ASN A 354 28.47 -19.92 -18.74
N SER A 355 29.48 -20.73 -18.43
CA SER A 355 30.04 -20.86 -17.08
C SER A 355 30.70 -19.57 -16.58
N VAL A 356 31.37 -18.81 -17.46
CA VAL A 356 32.08 -17.57 -17.09
C VAL A 356 31.12 -16.47 -16.67
N TYR A 357 29.98 -16.33 -17.36
CA TYR A 357 28.99 -15.31 -17.06
C TYR A 357 28.19 -15.64 -15.81
N ARG A 358 28.08 -16.93 -15.43
CA ARG A 358 27.37 -17.36 -14.23
C ARG A 358 27.98 -16.77 -12.94
N GLU A 359 29.30 -16.68 -12.84
CA GLU A 359 29.96 -16.06 -11.69
C GLU A 359 29.73 -14.55 -11.62
N GLN A 360 29.83 -13.87 -12.77
CA GLN A 360 29.55 -12.43 -12.86
C GLN A 360 28.09 -12.11 -12.52
N HIS A 361 27.14 -12.94 -12.94
CA HIS A 361 25.72 -12.80 -12.64
C HIS A 361 25.44 -12.96 -11.14
N ILE A 362 26.07 -13.93 -10.47
CA ILE A 362 25.93 -14.12 -9.01
C ILE A 362 26.43 -12.88 -8.27
N PHE A 363 27.60 -12.36 -8.66
CA PHE A 363 28.17 -11.17 -8.03
C PHE A 363 27.32 -9.93 -8.30
N ALA A 364 26.83 -9.74 -9.53
CA ALA A 364 25.96 -8.63 -9.90
C ALA A 364 24.64 -8.66 -9.11
N GLU A 365 24.02 -9.84 -8.93
CA GLU A 365 22.82 -9.98 -8.12
C GLU A 365 23.09 -9.63 -6.64
N ALA A 366 24.20 -10.11 -6.07
CA ALA A 366 24.59 -9.76 -4.70
C ALA A 366 24.79 -8.24 -4.54
N LEU A 367 25.48 -7.61 -5.49
CA LEU A 367 25.71 -6.17 -5.52
C LEU A 367 24.42 -5.35 -5.60
N LEU A 368 23.48 -5.77 -6.46
CA LEU A 368 22.16 -5.13 -6.58
C LEU A 368 21.38 -5.23 -5.27
N ARG A 369 21.34 -6.43 -4.67
CA ARG A 369 20.62 -6.67 -3.41
C ARG A 369 21.22 -5.88 -2.24
N GLU A 370 22.55 -5.80 -2.15
CA GLU A 370 23.25 -5.02 -1.12
C GLU A 370 22.90 -3.52 -1.22
N ALA A 371 22.75 -2.99 -2.43
CA ALA A 371 22.32 -1.62 -2.67
C ALA A 371 20.81 -1.37 -2.51
N GLY A 372 20.05 -2.40 -2.08
CA GLY A 372 18.59 -2.31 -1.90
C GLY A 372 17.80 -2.33 -3.21
N VAL A 373 18.38 -2.82 -4.31
CA VAL A 373 17.69 -3.06 -5.57
C VAL A 373 17.09 -4.47 -5.54
N SER A 374 15.78 -4.58 -5.71
CA SER A 374 15.09 -5.88 -5.80
C SER A 374 15.48 -6.58 -7.09
N VAL A 375 15.77 -7.89 -7.02
CA VAL A 375 16.01 -8.73 -8.19
C VAL A 375 15.05 -9.90 -8.15
N ARG A 376 14.28 -10.08 -9.23
CA ARG A 376 13.37 -11.23 -9.36
C ARG A 376 13.36 -11.79 -10.79
N MET A 377 13.04 -13.07 -10.88
CA MET A 377 12.76 -13.73 -12.15
C MET A 377 11.30 -13.50 -12.52
N GLY A 378 11.02 -13.23 -13.80
CA GLY A 378 9.67 -13.04 -14.32
C GLY A 378 9.39 -13.81 -15.60
#